data_AF-A0A562ZJE0-F1
#
_entry.id   AF-A0A562ZJE0-F1
#
_cell.length_a   1.000
_cell.length_b   1.000
_cell.length_c   1.000
_cell.angle_alpha   90.00
_cell.angle_beta   90.00
_cell.angle_gamma   90.00
#
_symmetry.space_group_name_H-M   'P 1'
#
loop_
_entity.id
_entity.type
_entity.pdbx_description
1 polymer ?
#
loop_
_entity_poly.entity_id
_entity_poly.type
_entity_poly.pdbx_seq_one_letter_code
_entity_poly.pdbx_strand_id
1 'polypeptide(L)'
;MAKPPSKPGSPKRPRTALDLPYEPGDLIPKPDVVERSGDSAWAMFNELQDQQDRKFADTVPGGVGIPFAPSTQDPAYAPTKPMGLPSTKDGERPVAAPKVTLDFVMVEARRKNRVCPRPRRWQQLYDMLPNKQVVNGMPHPPAPIVGAAWNAVAPLGKRLCFREHLEWAEKQGKLVEVFALIQSLTEEEWFHMEDA
;
A
#
# COMPACT_ATOMS: atom_id res chain seq x y z
N MET A 1 11.90 64.72 -15.92
CA MET A 1 12.47 64.00 -14.76
C MET A 1 11.33 63.43 -13.93
N ALA A 2 11.14 62.11 -13.92
CA ALA A 2 10.31 61.41 -12.92
C ALA A 2 10.76 59.94 -12.87
N LYS A 3 11.23 59.48 -11.71
CA LYS A 3 11.64 58.08 -11.47
C LYS A 3 10.39 57.21 -11.27
N PRO A 4 10.32 55.99 -11.83
CA PRO A 4 9.26 55.05 -11.47
C PRO A 4 9.49 54.49 -10.04
N PRO A 5 8.41 54.21 -9.28
CA PRO A 5 8.49 53.85 -7.87
C PRO A 5 9.05 52.43 -7.64
N SER A 6 9.89 52.33 -6.61
CA SER A 6 10.47 51.09 -6.10
C SER A 6 9.37 50.17 -5.57
N LYS A 7 9.35 48.90 -6.02
CA LYS A 7 8.48 47.86 -5.48
C LYS A 7 8.98 47.49 -4.07
N PRO A 8 8.11 47.44 -3.03
CA PRO A 8 8.52 46.98 -1.71
C PRO A 8 8.88 45.49 -1.76
N GLY A 9 10.05 45.15 -1.20
CA GLY A 9 10.56 43.79 -1.16
C GLY A 9 9.64 42.88 -0.34
N SER A 10 9.39 41.68 -0.86
CA SER A 10 8.64 40.63 -0.18
C SER A 10 9.28 40.28 1.17
N PRO A 11 8.51 40.06 2.24
CA PRO A 11 9.07 39.68 3.54
C PRO A 11 9.72 38.30 3.43
N LYS A 12 11.01 38.22 3.79
CA LYS A 12 11.73 36.94 3.88
C LYS A 12 11.10 36.13 5.02
N ARG A 13 10.54 34.96 4.69
CA ARG A 13 10.07 34.01 5.71
C ARG A 13 11.25 33.62 6.61
N PRO A 14 11.07 33.54 7.95
CA PRO A 14 12.11 33.02 8.83
C PRO A 14 12.42 31.58 8.41
N ARG A 15 13.71 31.27 8.24
CA ARG A 15 14.16 29.92 7.89
C ARG A 15 13.76 28.99 9.02
N THR A 16 12.94 27.99 8.70
CA THR A 16 12.51 26.99 9.68
C THR A 16 13.55 25.88 9.78
N ALA A 17 13.51 25.09 10.86
CA ALA A 17 14.43 23.95 11.03
C ALA A 17 14.34 22.93 9.87
N LEU A 18 13.24 22.95 9.10
CA LEU A 18 13.04 22.14 7.89
C LEU A 18 13.81 22.65 6.66
N ASP A 19 14.27 23.91 6.66
CA ASP A 19 15.02 24.54 5.55
C ASP A 19 16.56 24.38 5.68
N LEU A 20 17.00 23.57 6.65
CA LEU A 20 18.41 23.24 6.87
C LEU A 20 18.70 21.82 6.35
N PRO A 21 19.87 21.61 5.73
CA PRO A 21 20.29 20.26 5.33
C PRO A 21 20.43 19.38 6.57
N TYR A 22 19.83 18.19 6.52
CA TYR A 22 19.83 17.22 7.61
C TYR A 22 21.23 16.65 7.84
N GLU A 23 21.75 16.73 9.07
CA GLU A 23 23.04 16.15 9.43
C GLU A 23 22.89 14.80 10.18
N PRO A 24 23.82 13.84 10.00
CA PRO A 24 23.76 12.56 10.69
C PRO A 24 23.89 12.71 12.22
N GLY A 25 22.78 12.56 12.93
CA GLY A 25 22.69 12.78 14.38
C GLY A 25 21.57 13.74 14.78
N ASP A 26 20.99 14.46 13.80
CA ASP A 26 19.82 15.28 14.03
C ASP A 26 18.62 14.41 14.40
N LEU A 27 17.94 14.80 15.48
CA LEU A 27 16.64 14.23 15.82
C LEU A 27 15.65 14.65 14.73
N ILE A 28 15.05 13.68 14.05
CA ILE A 28 13.98 13.93 13.08
C ILE A 28 12.96 14.88 13.74
N PRO A 29 12.73 16.08 13.19
CA PRO A 29 11.77 17.02 13.75
C PRO A 29 10.43 16.30 13.84
N LYS A 30 9.94 16.09 15.07
CA LYS A 30 8.61 15.52 15.27
C LYS A 30 7.62 16.54 14.73
N PRO A 31 6.83 16.23 13.68
CA PRO A 31 5.80 17.16 13.25
C PRO A 31 4.86 17.38 14.43
N ASP A 32 4.63 18.65 14.77
CA ASP A 32 3.64 19.03 15.76
C ASP A 32 2.25 18.76 15.13
N VAL A 33 1.76 17.53 15.30
CA VAL A 33 0.46 17.11 14.79
C VAL A 33 -0.58 17.69 15.73
N VAL A 34 -1.09 18.86 15.36
CA VAL A 34 -2.28 19.44 15.98
C VAL A 34 -3.48 18.66 15.44
N GLU A 35 -3.96 17.67 16.21
CA GLU A 35 -5.21 16.97 15.91
C GLU A 35 -6.38 17.95 16.03
N ARG A 36 -6.88 18.44 14.89
CA ARG A 36 -8.15 19.18 14.83
C ARG A 36 -9.24 18.25 14.29
N SER A 37 -10.44 18.36 14.86
CA SER A 37 -11.62 17.55 14.53
C SER A 37 -11.90 17.48 13.03
N GLY A 38 -12.30 16.30 12.55
CA GLY A 38 -12.35 15.91 11.13
C GLY A 38 -13.11 16.82 10.17
N ASP A 39 -14.16 17.52 10.63
CA ASP A 39 -14.89 18.48 9.80
C ASP A 39 -14.06 19.73 9.44
N SER A 40 -13.17 20.16 10.33
CA SER A 40 -12.30 21.33 10.10
C SER A 40 -11.17 21.02 9.10
N ALA A 41 -10.75 19.77 8.99
CA ALA A 41 -9.69 19.35 8.06
C ALA A 41 -10.19 19.30 6.61
N TRP A 42 -11.42 18.82 6.40
CA TRP A 42 -12.05 18.79 5.07
C TRP A 42 -12.36 20.19 4.53
N ALA A 43 -12.80 21.12 5.39
CA ALA A 43 -13.04 22.50 4.99
C ALA A 43 -11.75 23.20 4.51
N MET A 44 -10.63 22.98 5.21
CA MET A 44 -9.34 23.55 4.85
C MET A 44 -8.76 22.95 3.55
N PHE A 45 -9.01 21.65 3.32
CA PHE A 45 -8.65 21.00 2.07
C PHE A 45 -9.40 21.61 0.87
N ASN A 46 -10.72 21.78 0.99
CA ASN A 46 -11.53 22.42 -0.06
C ASN A 46 -11.09 23.86 -0.32
N GLU A 47 -10.77 24.62 0.73
CA GLU A 47 -10.28 25.99 0.59
C GLU A 47 -8.92 26.06 -0.11
N LEU A 48 -8.01 25.13 0.17
CA LEU A 48 -6.73 25.02 -0.54
C LEU A 48 -6.91 24.67 -2.01
N GLN A 49 -7.88 23.80 -2.33
CA GLN A 49 -8.19 23.39 -3.69
C GLN A 49 -8.78 24.57 -4.50
N ASP A 50 -9.72 25.32 -3.92
CA ASP A 50 -10.26 26.56 -4.48
C ASP A 50 -9.17 27.62 -4.72
N GLN A 51 -8.19 27.71 -3.82
CA GLN A 51 -7.04 28.62 -3.99
C GLN A 51 -6.09 28.18 -5.09
N GLN A 52 -6.00 26.88 -5.40
CA GLN A 52 -5.20 26.35 -6.50
C GLN A 52 -5.94 26.54 -7.83
N ASP A 53 -7.22 26.22 -7.89
CA ASP A 53 -8.03 26.35 -9.11
C ASP A 53 -8.15 27.81 -9.57
N ARG A 54 -8.17 28.77 -8.65
CA ARG A 54 -8.12 30.21 -8.98
C ARG A 54 -6.82 30.68 -9.67
N LYS A 55 -5.74 29.90 -9.63
CA LYS A 55 -4.42 30.31 -10.15
C LYS A 55 -4.09 29.75 -11.53
N PHE A 56 -4.89 28.84 -12.07
CA PHE A 56 -4.68 28.30 -13.40
C PHE A 56 -5.73 28.87 -14.36
N ALA A 57 -5.26 29.44 -15.48
CA ALA A 57 -6.16 29.77 -16.58
C ALA A 57 -6.63 28.48 -17.26
N ASP A 58 -7.86 28.50 -17.82
CA ASP A 58 -8.39 27.40 -18.63
C ASP A 58 -7.36 26.96 -19.67
N THR A 59 -6.98 25.68 -19.63
CA THR A 59 -6.07 25.10 -20.61
C THR A 59 -6.80 25.01 -21.95
N VAL A 60 -6.64 26.03 -22.78
CA VAL A 60 -7.07 25.98 -24.18
C VAL A 60 -6.27 24.90 -24.91
N PRO A 61 -6.93 23.98 -25.64
CA PRO A 61 -6.23 22.96 -26.42
C PRO A 61 -5.32 23.62 -27.45
N GLY A 62 -4.06 23.19 -27.49
CA GLY A 62 -3.01 23.81 -28.31
C GLY A 62 -3.38 23.85 -29.79
N GLY A 63 -3.84 25.01 -30.25
CA GLY A 63 -3.97 25.33 -31.67
C GLY A 63 -2.60 25.39 -32.34
N VAL A 64 -2.49 24.70 -33.47
CA VAL A 64 -1.33 24.66 -34.36
C VAL A 64 -0.82 26.08 -34.64
N GLY A 65 0.44 26.37 -34.25
CA GLY A 65 1.15 27.52 -34.81
C GLY A 65 2.02 28.38 -33.89
N ILE A 66 2.80 27.80 -32.95
CA ILE A 66 3.97 28.52 -32.41
C ILE A 66 5.25 27.80 -32.83
N PRO A 67 6.15 28.42 -33.61
CA PRO A 67 7.45 27.85 -33.90
C PRO A 67 8.34 27.99 -32.66
N PHE A 68 8.29 27.00 -31.76
CA PHE A 68 9.29 26.84 -30.71
C PHE A 68 10.48 26.09 -31.29
N ALA A 69 11.48 26.83 -31.79
CA ALA A 69 12.84 26.31 -31.84
C ALA A 69 13.45 26.53 -30.44
N PRO A 70 13.65 25.50 -29.61
CA PRO A 70 14.33 25.69 -28.34
C PRO A 70 15.81 26.00 -28.63
N SER A 71 16.23 27.22 -28.34
CA SER A 71 17.65 27.54 -28.17
C SER A 71 18.18 26.69 -27.02
N THR A 72 19.10 25.78 -27.32
CA THR A 72 19.69 24.75 -26.45
C THR A 72 20.58 25.29 -25.32
N GLN A 73 20.42 26.56 -24.91
CA GLN A 73 21.33 27.24 -23.98
C GLN A 73 20.67 27.84 -22.73
N ASP A 74 19.38 27.57 -22.47
CA ASP A 74 18.77 27.95 -21.19
C ASP A 74 19.02 26.87 -20.11
N PRO A 75 19.78 27.16 -19.03
CA PRO A 75 20.03 26.19 -17.96
C PRO A 75 18.75 25.79 -17.20
N ALA A 76 17.67 26.57 -17.34
CA ALA A 76 16.35 26.24 -16.81
C ALA A 76 15.66 25.07 -17.55
N TYR A 77 16.08 24.77 -18.78
CA TYR A 77 15.57 23.67 -19.62
C TYR A 77 16.65 22.63 -19.91
N ALA A 78 17.60 22.45 -19.00
CA ALA A 78 18.55 21.34 -19.09
C ALA A 78 17.78 20.00 -18.99
N PRO A 79 17.95 19.07 -19.95
CA PRO A 79 17.31 17.75 -19.87
C PRO A 79 17.77 17.05 -18.60
N THR A 80 16.82 16.78 -17.70
CA THR A 80 17.06 16.07 -16.44
C THR A 80 17.53 14.66 -16.79
N LYS A 81 18.82 14.38 -16.61
CA LYS A 81 19.33 13.02 -16.67
C LYS A 81 18.74 12.29 -15.46
N PRO A 82 18.00 11.19 -15.63
CA PRO A 82 17.55 10.40 -14.50
C PRO A 82 18.79 9.99 -13.71
N MET A 83 18.79 10.30 -12.40
CA MET A 83 19.77 9.75 -11.49
C MET A 83 19.65 8.23 -11.61
N GLY A 84 20.65 7.59 -12.20
CA GLY A 84 20.70 6.13 -12.25
C GLY A 84 20.56 5.64 -10.82
N LEU A 85 19.58 4.77 -10.56
CA LEU A 85 19.53 4.09 -9.27
C LEU A 85 20.93 3.54 -9.00
N PRO A 86 21.47 3.64 -7.78
CA PRO A 86 22.63 2.84 -7.44
C PRO A 86 22.24 1.42 -7.81
N SER A 87 22.89 0.88 -8.85
CA SER A 87 22.86 -0.54 -9.12
C SER A 87 23.46 -1.13 -7.87
N THR A 88 22.57 -1.53 -6.97
CA THR A 88 22.88 -2.49 -5.93
C THR A 88 23.40 -3.69 -6.69
N LYS A 89 24.72 -3.72 -6.87
CA LYS A 89 25.52 -4.94 -6.78
C LYS A 89 25.41 -5.51 -5.37
N ASP A 90 24.22 -5.47 -4.78
CA ASP A 90 23.83 -6.42 -3.76
C ASP A 90 23.73 -7.70 -4.55
N GLY A 91 24.63 -8.61 -4.19
CA GLY A 91 24.88 -9.83 -4.93
C GLY A 91 23.57 -10.51 -5.29
N GLU A 92 23.62 -11.24 -6.41
CA GLU A 92 22.81 -12.42 -6.59
C GLU A 92 22.93 -13.27 -5.33
N ARG A 93 22.06 -12.97 -4.36
CA ARG A 93 21.63 -13.94 -3.38
C ARG A 93 21.12 -15.07 -4.26
N PRO A 94 21.69 -16.29 -4.17
CA PRO A 94 21.22 -17.38 -4.99
C PRO A 94 19.71 -17.42 -4.81
N VAL A 95 18.97 -17.18 -5.90
CA VAL A 95 17.51 -17.25 -5.91
C VAL A 95 17.23 -18.73 -5.76
N ALA A 96 17.37 -19.20 -4.52
CA ALA A 96 16.98 -20.53 -4.11
C ALA A 96 15.56 -20.69 -4.61
N ALA A 97 15.32 -21.79 -5.33
CA ALA A 97 14.04 -22.16 -5.94
C ALA A 97 12.85 -21.59 -5.17
N PRO A 98 11.83 -21.02 -5.85
CA PRO A 98 10.78 -20.24 -5.22
C PRO A 98 10.22 -21.02 -4.04
N LYS A 99 10.64 -20.64 -2.84
CA LYS A 99 10.12 -21.22 -1.62
C LYS A 99 8.68 -20.75 -1.58
N VAL A 100 7.73 -21.66 -1.56
CA VAL A 100 6.32 -21.32 -1.35
C VAL A 100 6.27 -20.58 -0.02
N THR A 101 6.11 -19.25 -0.07
CA THR A 101 6.00 -18.38 1.10
C THR A 101 4.54 -18.09 1.40
N LEU A 102 4.22 -17.74 2.64
CA LEU A 102 2.87 -17.34 3.03
C LEU A 102 2.28 -16.27 2.10
N ASP A 103 3.06 -15.23 1.78
CA ASP A 103 2.62 -14.14 0.89
C ASP A 103 2.23 -14.65 -0.49
N PHE A 104 3.01 -15.57 -1.05
CA PHE A 104 2.71 -16.17 -2.35
C PHE A 104 1.40 -16.95 -2.33
N VAL A 105 1.18 -17.77 -1.29
CA VAL A 105 -0.08 -18.51 -1.10
C VAL A 105 -1.27 -17.57 -0.90
N MET A 106 -1.07 -16.49 -0.14
CA MET A 106 -2.10 -15.48 0.12
C MET A 106 -2.47 -14.68 -1.13
N VAL A 107 -1.50 -14.36 -2.00
CA VAL A 107 -1.76 -13.73 -3.29
C VAL A 107 -2.59 -14.67 -4.17
N GLU A 108 -2.24 -15.95 -4.24
CA GLU A 108 -3.00 -16.94 -5.01
C GLU A 108 -4.44 -17.09 -4.49
N ALA A 109 -4.61 -17.17 -3.17
CA ALA A 109 -5.91 -17.32 -2.53
C ALA A 109 -6.80 -16.08 -2.62
N ARG A 110 -6.26 -14.91 -2.98
CA ARG A 110 -7.00 -13.64 -3.17
C ARG A 110 -7.31 -13.32 -4.62
N ARG A 111 -6.85 -14.13 -5.57
CA ARG A 111 -7.18 -13.95 -6.99
C ARG A 111 -8.70 -13.93 -7.17
N LYS A 112 -9.18 -13.18 -8.17
CA LYS A 112 -10.61 -13.12 -8.53
C LYS A 112 -11.55 -12.80 -7.35
N ASN A 113 -11.15 -11.92 -6.44
CA ASN A 113 -11.94 -11.53 -5.26
C ASN A 113 -12.31 -12.69 -4.31
N ARG A 114 -11.53 -13.77 -4.32
CA ARG A 114 -11.66 -14.87 -3.36
C ARG A 114 -11.32 -14.40 -1.94
N VAL A 115 -12.01 -14.95 -0.96
CA VAL A 115 -11.87 -14.62 0.47
C VAL A 115 -11.24 -15.78 1.23
N CYS A 116 -11.86 -16.96 1.08
CA CYS A 116 -11.48 -18.21 1.74
C CYS A 116 -12.15 -19.39 1.00
N PRO A 117 -11.66 -20.62 1.18
CA PRO A 117 -12.35 -21.81 0.69
C PRO A 117 -13.72 -22.00 1.37
N ARG A 118 -14.65 -22.66 0.70
CA ARG A 118 -15.94 -23.06 1.30
C ARG A 118 -15.73 -23.97 2.51
N PRO A 119 -16.69 -24.02 3.46
CA PRO A 119 -16.55 -24.72 4.74
C PRO A 119 -16.02 -26.16 4.63
N ARG A 120 -16.51 -26.95 3.67
CA ARG A 120 -16.09 -28.35 3.46
C ARG A 120 -14.59 -28.48 3.13
N ARG A 121 -14.08 -27.60 2.25
CA ARG A 121 -12.67 -27.61 1.82
C ARG A 121 -11.76 -26.95 2.84
N TRP A 122 -12.26 -25.92 3.53
CA TRP A 122 -11.54 -25.30 4.64
C TRP A 122 -11.35 -26.30 5.80
N GLN A 123 -12.37 -27.10 6.12
CA GLN A 123 -12.23 -28.14 7.15
C GLN A 123 -11.18 -29.20 6.77
N GLN A 124 -11.15 -29.63 5.50
CA GLN A 124 -10.09 -30.52 4.99
C GLN A 124 -8.69 -29.93 5.19
N LEU A 125 -8.50 -28.64 4.89
CA LEU A 125 -7.23 -27.93 5.13
C LEU A 125 -6.86 -27.94 6.62
N TYR A 126 -7.82 -27.66 7.50
CA TYR A 126 -7.61 -27.66 8.95
C TYR A 126 -7.25 -29.04 9.51
N ASP A 127 -7.78 -30.12 8.93
CA ASP A 127 -7.47 -31.49 9.34
C ASP A 127 -6.05 -31.91 8.93
N MET A 128 -5.49 -31.30 7.89
CA MET A 128 -4.10 -31.53 7.48
C MET A 128 -3.08 -30.87 8.44
N LEU A 129 -3.49 -29.88 9.24
CA LEU A 129 -2.61 -29.14 10.14
C LEU A 129 -2.26 -29.97 11.39
N PRO A 130 -0.97 -30.30 11.62
CA PRO A 130 -0.53 -31.01 12.81
C PRO A 130 -0.37 -30.05 14.01
N ASN A 131 -0.18 -30.63 15.19
CA ASN A 131 0.21 -29.93 16.41
C ASN A 131 -0.77 -28.85 16.88
N LYS A 132 -2.08 -29.11 16.84
CA LYS A 132 -3.09 -28.18 17.38
C LYS A 132 -2.82 -27.99 18.88
N GLN A 133 -2.39 -26.79 19.27
CA GLN A 133 -2.07 -26.46 20.66
C GLN A 133 -3.25 -25.77 21.31
N VAL A 134 -3.36 -25.81 22.63
CA VAL A 134 -4.32 -25.00 23.38
C VAL A 134 -3.54 -23.90 24.08
N VAL A 135 -3.61 -22.68 23.56
CA VAL A 135 -2.97 -21.51 24.14
C VAL A 135 -4.06 -20.70 24.85
N ASN A 136 -3.90 -20.47 26.17
CA ASN A 136 -4.87 -19.74 26.98
C ASN A 136 -6.29 -20.33 26.95
N GLY A 137 -6.42 -21.66 26.89
CA GLY A 137 -7.71 -22.34 26.82
C GLY A 137 -8.39 -22.30 25.45
N MET A 138 -7.78 -21.67 24.44
CA MET A 138 -8.29 -21.65 23.06
C MET A 138 -7.40 -22.52 22.16
N PRO A 139 -7.98 -23.33 21.25
CA PRO A 139 -7.20 -24.05 20.25
C PRO A 139 -6.51 -23.05 19.30
N HIS A 140 -5.22 -23.26 19.07
CA HIS A 140 -4.37 -22.54 18.13
C HIS A 140 -3.77 -23.55 17.14
N PRO A 141 -4.05 -23.42 15.84
CA PRO A 141 -4.83 -22.37 15.19
C PRO A 141 -6.33 -22.42 15.55
N PRO A 142 -7.06 -21.29 15.45
CA PRO A 142 -8.49 -21.25 15.75
C PRO A 142 -9.24 -22.25 14.88
N ALA A 143 -10.33 -22.82 15.39
CA ALA A 143 -11.15 -23.72 14.60
C ALA A 143 -11.69 -23.00 13.34
N PRO A 144 -11.80 -23.71 12.20
CA PRO A 144 -12.34 -23.12 10.99
C PRO A 144 -13.78 -22.68 11.26
N ILE A 145 -14.14 -21.52 10.72
CA ILE A 145 -15.49 -20.99 10.87
C ILE A 145 -16.40 -21.86 9.99
N VAL A 146 -17.19 -22.74 10.60
CA VAL A 146 -18.10 -23.65 9.91
C VAL A 146 -19.50 -23.62 10.52
N GLY A 147 -20.52 -24.04 9.76
CA GLY A 147 -21.90 -24.13 10.25
C GLY A 147 -22.54 -22.78 10.53
N ALA A 148 -23.21 -22.63 11.67
CA ALA A 148 -23.97 -21.42 12.03
C ALA A 148 -23.10 -20.15 12.11
N ALA A 149 -21.84 -20.30 12.56
CA ALA A 149 -20.90 -19.19 12.65
C ALA A 149 -20.48 -18.64 11.27
N TRP A 150 -20.61 -19.44 10.20
CA TRP A 150 -20.27 -19.02 8.84
C TRP A 150 -21.09 -17.82 8.36
N ASN A 151 -22.38 -17.81 8.67
CA ASN A 151 -23.28 -16.73 8.23
C ASN A 151 -23.21 -15.50 9.16
N ALA A 152 -22.74 -15.68 10.40
CA ALA A 152 -22.62 -14.58 11.37
C ALA A 152 -21.33 -13.75 11.18
N VAL A 153 -20.26 -14.36 10.66
CA VAL A 153 -18.96 -13.68 10.52
C VAL A 153 -18.85 -12.97 9.17
N ALA A 154 -18.49 -11.70 9.21
CA ALA A 154 -18.23 -10.89 8.01
C ALA A 154 -17.11 -11.50 7.14
N PRO A 155 -17.12 -11.30 5.80
CA PRO A 155 -16.13 -11.87 4.88
C PRO A 155 -14.68 -11.57 5.27
N LEU A 156 -14.41 -10.35 5.75
CA LEU A 156 -13.08 -9.98 6.21
C LEU A 156 -12.61 -10.79 7.42
N GLY A 157 -13.51 -11.15 8.34
CA GLY A 157 -13.22 -12.04 9.46
C GLY A 157 -12.89 -13.46 8.99
N LYS A 158 -13.60 -13.95 7.97
CA LYS A 158 -13.28 -15.26 7.34
C LYS A 158 -11.88 -15.24 6.72
N ARG A 159 -11.53 -14.16 6.00
CA ARG A 159 -10.18 -13.99 5.41
C ARG A 159 -9.09 -13.96 6.48
N LEU A 160 -9.34 -13.29 7.60
CA LEU A 160 -8.38 -13.19 8.71
C LEU A 160 -8.12 -14.58 9.32
N CYS A 161 -9.19 -15.32 9.63
CA CYS A 161 -9.09 -16.67 10.16
C CYS A 161 -8.34 -17.59 9.19
N PHE A 162 -8.65 -17.51 7.89
CA PHE A 162 -7.95 -18.29 6.87
C PHE A 162 -6.44 -17.96 6.80
N ARG A 163 -6.06 -16.68 6.93
CA ARG A 163 -4.64 -16.29 7.00
C ARG A 163 -3.93 -16.92 8.19
N GLU A 164 -4.53 -16.90 9.38
CA GLU A 164 -3.94 -17.51 10.58
C GLU A 164 -3.70 -19.02 10.41
N HIS A 165 -4.58 -19.71 9.68
CA HIS A 165 -4.37 -21.13 9.34
C HIS A 165 -3.17 -21.33 8.41
N LEU A 166 -2.96 -20.43 7.47
CA LEU A 166 -1.80 -20.47 6.57
C LEU A 166 -0.49 -20.13 7.29
N GLU A 167 -0.51 -19.14 8.18
CA GLU A 167 0.62 -18.84 9.08
C GLU A 167 0.96 -20.06 9.95
N TRP A 168 -0.05 -20.79 10.43
CA TRP A 168 0.17 -22.04 11.14
C TRP A 168 0.79 -23.11 10.25
N ALA A 169 0.28 -23.29 9.04
CA ALA A 169 0.83 -24.24 8.06
C ALA A 169 2.31 -23.95 7.75
N GLU A 170 2.68 -22.67 7.65
CA GLU A 170 4.05 -22.23 7.46
C GLU A 170 4.94 -22.58 8.66
N LYS A 171 4.50 -22.28 9.89
CA LYS A 171 5.22 -22.65 11.12
C LYS A 171 5.43 -24.16 11.26
N GLN A 172 4.50 -24.96 10.78
CA GLN A 172 4.58 -26.43 10.79
C GLN A 172 5.30 -27.01 9.56
N GLY A 173 5.73 -26.18 8.60
CA GLY A 173 6.39 -26.64 7.37
C GLY A 173 5.48 -27.37 6.37
N LYS A 174 4.16 -27.32 6.56
CA LYS A 174 3.15 -27.96 5.69
C LYS A 174 2.56 -27.04 4.63
N LEU A 175 3.11 -25.84 4.47
CA LEU A 175 2.59 -24.84 3.55
C LEU A 175 2.51 -25.33 2.10
N VAL A 176 3.46 -26.19 1.67
CA VAL A 176 3.47 -26.76 0.31
C VAL A 176 2.27 -27.67 0.05
N GLU A 177 1.90 -28.52 1.02
CA GLU A 177 0.74 -29.41 0.92
C GLU A 177 -0.56 -28.60 0.87
N VAL A 178 -0.66 -27.59 1.72
CA VAL A 178 -1.82 -26.68 1.75
C VAL A 178 -1.91 -25.88 0.46
N PHE A 179 -0.79 -25.44 -0.10
CA PHE A 179 -0.76 -24.72 -1.37
C PHE A 179 -1.19 -25.62 -2.54
N ALA A 180 -0.78 -26.89 -2.57
CA ALA A 180 -1.25 -27.86 -3.55
C ALA A 180 -2.78 -28.05 -3.46
N LEU A 181 -3.33 -28.12 -2.25
CA LEU A 181 -4.78 -28.16 -2.05
C LEU A 181 -5.44 -26.90 -2.63
N ILE A 182 -4.93 -25.71 -2.32
CA ILE A 182 -5.44 -24.42 -2.82
C ILE A 182 -5.45 -24.36 -4.35
N GLN A 183 -4.41 -24.86 -5.01
CA GLN A 183 -4.37 -24.92 -6.48
C GLN A 183 -5.36 -25.91 -7.07
N SER A 184 -5.69 -26.98 -6.34
CA SER A 184 -6.66 -27.98 -6.80
C SER A 184 -8.12 -27.54 -6.66
N LEU A 185 -8.39 -26.46 -5.92
CA LEU A 185 -9.74 -25.93 -5.71
C LEU A 185 -10.25 -25.20 -6.94
N THR A 186 -11.45 -25.56 -7.38
CA THR A 186 -12.15 -24.84 -8.45
C THR A 186 -12.83 -23.58 -7.90
N GLU A 187 -13.22 -22.64 -8.77
CA GLU A 187 -13.82 -21.35 -8.34
C GLU A 187 -15.08 -21.53 -7.49
N GLU A 188 -15.88 -22.57 -7.76
CA GLU A 188 -17.13 -22.86 -7.05
C GLU A 188 -16.89 -23.28 -5.59
N GLU A 189 -15.68 -23.74 -5.30
CA GLU A 189 -15.26 -24.14 -3.96
C GLU A 189 -14.67 -22.98 -3.16
N TRP A 190 -14.58 -21.79 -3.75
CA TRP A 190 -14.21 -20.55 -3.07
C TRP A 190 -15.44 -19.75 -2.65
N PHE A 191 -15.26 -18.98 -1.58
CA PHE A 191 -16.19 -17.94 -1.17
C PHE A 191 -15.68 -16.58 -1.67
N HIS A 192 -16.52 -15.83 -2.37
CA HIS A 192 -16.17 -14.53 -2.95
C HIS A 192 -16.66 -13.39 -2.05
N MET A 193 -16.06 -12.20 -2.20
CA MET A 193 -16.52 -11.01 -1.47
C MET A 193 -17.95 -10.59 -1.85
N GLU A 194 -18.45 -11.02 -3.00
CA GLU A 194 -19.80 -10.70 -3.51
C GLU A 194 -20.89 -11.61 -2.93
N ASP A 195 -20.50 -12.76 -2.37
CA ASP A 195 -21.41 -13.73 -1.73
C ASP A 195 -21.73 -13.36 -0.26
N ALA A 196 -21.33 -12.15 0.15
CA ALA A 196 -21.32 -11.64 1.52
C ALA A 196 -22.64 -11.05 2.00
#